data_AF-A0A813JUW5-F1
#
_entry.id   AF-A0A813JUW5-F1
#
_cell.length_a   1.000
_cell.length_b   1.000
_cell.length_c   1.000
_cell.angle_alpha   90.00
_cell.angle_beta   90.00
_cell.angle_gamma   90.00
#
_symmetry.space_group_name_H-M   'P 1'
#
loop_
_entity.id
_entity.type
_entity.pdbx_description
1 polymer ?
#
loop_
_entity_poly.entity_id
_entity_poly.type
_entity_poly.pdbx_seq_one_letter_code
_entity_poly.pdbx_strand_id
1 'polypeptide(L)'
;MPTESTVSKGNSSEEPLLQSSRGGWSASGGKMWGSGSGVEGINGGNVGYYDQGMDAARRMCGGAGCALVVNPPGHRSVEKFHIHYIGYSGYGASLKSKMESEVCHAAGKWRGGGLPCHGKAAFFYGSPGVFSKAMTGGSIAGASVIAWPHACSGRGTIVELAYGCSIEHQIRGDYDPNRR
;
A
#
# COMPACT_ATOMS: atom_id res chain seq x y z
N MET A 1 -62.07 6.46 22.10
CA MET A 1 -60.70 6.93 22.37
C MET A 1 -59.76 6.19 21.42
N PRO A 2 -59.24 6.85 20.37
CA PRO A 2 -58.30 6.23 19.44
C PRO A 2 -56.86 6.38 19.98
N THR A 3 -56.10 5.29 20.00
CA THR A 3 -54.66 5.29 20.31
C THR A 3 -53.87 5.63 19.05
N GLU A 4 -53.00 6.63 19.19
CA GLU A 4 -52.18 7.23 18.14
C GLU A 4 -51.04 6.33 17.67
N SER A 5 -50.74 6.48 16.38
CA SER A 5 -49.66 5.89 15.61
C SER A 5 -48.28 6.33 16.09
N THR A 6 -47.38 5.37 16.33
CA THR A 6 -45.96 5.65 16.54
C THR A 6 -45.26 5.87 15.20
N VAL A 7 -44.81 7.10 14.97
CA VAL A 7 -43.96 7.49 13.83
C VAL A 7 -42.51 7.11 14.10
N SER A 8 -41.95 6.23 13.27
CA SER A 8 -40.50 5.95 13.21
C SER A 8 -39.78 7.04 12.41
N LYS A 9 -38.97 7.86 13.10
CA LYS A 9 -37.81 8.58 12.54
C LYS A 9 -36.58 7.85 13.08
N GLY A 10 -35.53 7.53 12.37
CA GLY A 10 -35.00 8.00 11.10
C GLY A 10 -33.49 7.73 11.19
N ASN A 11 -32.99 6.89 10.28
CA ASN A 11 -31.60 6.46 10.10
C ASN A 11 -30.53 7.52 10.41
N SER A 12 -29.66 7.21 11.36
CA SER A 12 -28.25 7.63 11.33
C SER A 12 -27.41 6.35 11.41
N SER A 13 -27.24 5.71 10.25
CA SER A 13 -26.28 4.62 10.05
C SER A 13 -24.87 5.21 10.14
N GLU A 14 -24.38 5.37 11.36
CA GLU A 14 -22.94 5.31 11.62
C GLU A 14 -22.54 3.85 11.40
N GLU A 15 -22.18 3.52 10.16
CA GLU A 15 -21.52 2.27 9.82
C GLU A 15 -20.28 2.13 10.72
N PRO A 16 -20.20 1.12 11.60
CA PRO A 16 -18.99 0.90 12.38
C PRO A 16 -17.89 0.51 11.38
N LEU A 17 -16.96 1.44 11.14
CA LEU A 17 -15.71 1.13 10.45
C LEU A 17 -15.13 -0.11 11.10
N LEU A 18 -15.09 -1.20 10.33
CA LEU A 18 -14.65 -2.52 10.76
C LEU A 18 -13.22 -2.42 11.33
N GLN A 19 -13.11 -2.20 12.63
CA GLN A 19 -11.84 -2.06 13.34
C GLN A 19 -11.26 -3.46 13.54
N SER A 20 -10.75 -4.04 12.45
CA SER A 20 -10.10 -5.35 12.46
C SER A 20 -8.75 -5.24 13.18
N SER A 21 -8.78 -5.33 14.51
CA SER A 21 -7.62 -5.33 15.40
C SER A 21 -6.95 -6.71 15.47
N ARG A 22 -6.66 -7.34 14.33
CA ARG A 22 -5.89 -8.58 14.31
C ARG A 22 -4.40 -8.26 14.20
N GLY A 23 -3.62 -8.63 15.21
CA GLY A 23 -2.15 -8.54 15.19
C GLY A 23 -1.57 -7.15 15.43
N GLY A 24 -2.28 -6.25 16.11
CA GLY A 24 -1.76 -4.90 16.43
C GLY A 24 -1.83 -3.89 15.29
N TRP A 25 -2.68 -4.15 14.29
CA TRP A 25 -2.95 -3.27 13.16
C TRP A 25 -4.37 -2.70 13.24
N SER A 26 -4.57 -1.47 12.77
CA SER A 26 -5.90 -0.85 12.72
C SER A 26 -6.11 -0.02 11.45
N ALA A 27 -7.28 -0.17 10.82
CA ALA A 27 -7.66 0.58 9.64
C ALA A 27 -8.32 1.91 10.03
N SER A 28 -7.85 3.03 9.47
CA SER A 28 -8.51 4.33 9.58
C SER A 28 -8.01 5.29 8.50
N GLY A 29 -8.93 6.04 7.87
CA GLY A 29 -8.60 7.14 6.95
C GLY A 29 -7.77 6.75 5.73
N GLY A 30 -8.06 5.60 5.12
CA GLY A 30 -7.30 5.09 3.96
C GLY A 30 -5.93 4.50 4.31
N LYS A 31 -5.67 4.25 5.60
CA LYS A 31 -4.39 3.80 6.13
C LYS A 31 -4.54 2.61 7.05
N MET A 32 -3.55 1.73 7.02
CA MET A 32 -3.37 0.64 7.97
C MET A 32 -2.26 1.02 8.93
N TRP A 33 -2.62 1.29 10.19
CA TRP A 33 -1.72 1.77 11.23
C TRP A 33 -1.13 0.63 12.04
N GLY A 34 0.16 0.72 12.32
CA GLY A 34 0.88 -0.23 13.17
C GLY A 34 1.83 0.45 14.15
N SER A 35 2.54 -0.36 14.91
CA SER A 35 3.66 0.04 15.76
C SER A 35 4.94 0.25 14.94
N GLY A 36 5.86 1.04 15.47
CA GLY A 36 7.13 1.37 14.81
C GLY A 36 7.10 2.75 14.13
N SER A 37 8.27 3.24 13.72
CA SER A 37 8.44 4.56 13.12
C SER A 37 8.25 4.56 11.60
N GLY A 38 8.76 3.52 10.93
CA GLY A 38 8.86 3.49 9.48
C GLY A 38 9.69 2.32 8.96
N VAL A 39 9.91 2.30 7.63
CA VAL A 39 10.67 1.28 6.93
C VAL A 39 12.13 1.18 7.38
N GLU A 40 12.70 2.26 7.91
CA GLU A 40 14.05 2.32 8.47
C GLU A 40 14.25 1.43 9.71
N GLY A 41 13.16 1.06 10.40
CA GLY A 41 13.20 0.15 11.55
C GLY A 41 12.98 -1.33 11.19
N ILE A 42 12.73 -1.66 9.92
CA ILE A 42 12.41 -3.03 9.50
C ILE A 42 13.69 -3.83 9.26
N ASN A 43 13.76 -5.02 9.86
CA ASN A 43 14.89 -5.93 9.75
C ASN A 43 14.43 -7.40 9.85
N GLY A 44 15.37 -8.35 9.69
CA GLY A 44 15.06 -9.78 9.69
C GLY A 44 14.39 -10.30 10.97
N GLY A 45 14.56 -9.62 12.11
CA GLY A 45 13.94 -10.01 13.38
C GLY A 45 12.49 -9.56 13.54
N ASN A 46 12.04 -8.55 12.80
CA ASN A 46 10.70 -7.97 12.94
C ASN A 46 9.88 -7.90 11.65
N VAL A 47 10.46 -8.22 10.49
CA VAL A 47 9.82 -8.08 9.17
C VAL A 47 8.47 -8.79 9.06
N GLY A 48 8.30 -9.92 9.76
CA GLY A 48 7.04 -10.67 9.78
C GLY A 48 5.86 -9.86 10.33
N TYR A 49 6.08 -8.96 11.29
CA TYR A 49 5.04 -8.07 11.81
C TYR A 49 4.56 -7.08 10.72
N TYR A 50 5.48 -6.50 9.98
CA TYR A 50 5.18 -5.54 8.91
C TYR A 50 4.55 -6.23 7.69
N ASP A 51 4.96 -7.46 7.39
CA ASP A 51 4.31 -8.27 6.35
C ASP A 51 2.85 -8.58 6.69
N GLN A 52 2.53 -8.86 7.96
CA GLN A 52 1.15 -9.00 8.42
C GLN A 52 0.35 -7.70 8.23
N GLY A 53 0.98 -6.55 8.48
CA GLY A 53 0.38 -5.24 8.20
C GLY A 53 0.07 -5.03 6.72
N MET A 54 1.01 -5.41 5.84
CA MET A 54 0.79 -5.32 4.39
C MET A 54 -0.32 -6.26 3.92
N ASP A 55 -0.41 -7.47 4.46
CA ASP A 55 -1.49 -8.41 4.20
C ASP A 55 -2.85 -7.89 4.71
N ALA A 56 -2.87 -7.24 5.88
CA ALA A 56 -4.06 -6.55 6.40
C ALA A 56 -4.47 -5.38 5.51
N ALA A 57 -3.53 -4.54 5.07
CA ALA A 57 -3.79 -3.43 4.16
C ALA A 57 -4.30 -3.92 2.79
N ARG A 58 -3.77 -5.03 2.26
CA ARG A 58 -4.25 -5.67 1.02
C ARG A 58 -5.73 -6.04 1.13
N ARG A 59 -6.19 -6.54 2.28
CA ARG A 59 -7.61 -6.89 2.46
C ARG A 59 -8.55 -5.68 2.39
N MET A 60 -8.05 -4.48 2.66
CA MET A 60 -8.79 -3.23 2.49
C MET A 60 -8.69 -2.68 1.05
N CYS A 61 -7.78 -3.22 0.24
CA CYS A 61 -7.45 -2.78 -1.10
C CYS A 61 -8.33 -3.51 -2.11
N GLY A 62 -9.32 -2.80 -2.67
CA GLY A 62 -10.45 -3.34 -3.47
C GLY A 62 -10.12 -3.94 -4.85
N GLY A 63 -8.93 -4.51 -5.05
CA GLY A 63 -8.57 -5.25 -6.26
C GLY A 63 -7.48 -4.62 -7.12
N ALA A 64 -7.52 -4.88 -8.43
CA ALA A 64 -6.46 -4.56 -9.38
C ALA A 64 -6.29 -3.06 -9.74
N GLY A 65 -7.09 -2.18 -9.13
CA GLY A 65 -7.01 -0.72 -9.25
C GLY A 65 -6.48 -0.03 -7.99
N CYS A 66 -5.86 -0.79 -7.09
CA CYS A 66 -5.39 -0.29 -5.81
C CYS A 66 -3.92 -0.66 -5.56
N ALA A 67 -3.17 0.26 -4.95
CA ALA A 67 -1.78 0.10 -4.56
C ALA A 67 -1.62 0.28 -3.04
N LEU A 68 -0.63 -0.39 -2.47
CA LEU A 68 -0.26 -0.23 -1.07
C LEU A 68 1.07 0.52 -1.02
N VAL A 69 1.15 1.63 -0.29
CA VAL A 69 2.33 2.50 -0.28
C VAL A 69 2.78 2.76 1.15
N VAL A 70 4.08 2.62 1.39
CA VAL A 70 4.75 3.17 2.57
C VAL A 70 5.79 4.17 2.12
N ASN A 71 5.76 5.36 2.70
CA ASN A 71 6.73 6.41 2.39
C ASN A 71 7.99 6.27 3.26
N PRO A 72 9.17 6.59 2.70
CA PRO A 72 10.42 6.58 3.44
C PRO A 72 10.46 7.72 4.47
N PRO A 73 11.42 7.66 5.42
CA PRO A 73 11.74 8.81 6.24
C PRO A 73 12.08 10.04 5.37
N GLY A 74 11.68 11.23 5.81
CA GLY A 74 11.85 12.48 5.05
C GLY A 74 10.77 12.74 3.98
N HIS A 75 9.91 11.76 3.69
CA HIS A 75 8.77 11.89 2.77
C HIS A 75 7.43 11.51 3.43
N ARG A 76 7.36 11.60 4.75
CA ARG A 76 6.17 11.40 5.58
C ARG A 76 6.06 12.53 6.59
N SER A 77 4.83 12.84 7.01
CA SER A 77 4.55 13.84 8.05
C SER A 77 4.23 13.23 9.41
N VAL A 78 4.07 11.91 9.49
CA VAL A 78 3.73 11.17 10.70
C VAL A 78 4.75 10.07 10.93
N GLU A 79 5.41 10.11 12.09
CA GLU A 79 6.47 9.17 12.52
C GLU A 79 5.91 7.90 13.19
N LYS A 80 4.66 7.55 12.87
CA LYS A 80 4.04 6.28 13.23
C LYS A 80 3.85 5.47 11.95
N PHE A 81 4.26 4.21 11.98
CA PHE A 81 4.16 3.34 10.81
C PHE A 81 2.72 3.24 10.29
N HIS A 82 2.56 3.50 9.00
CA HIS A 82 1.29 3.36 8.30
C HIS A 82 1.50 2.96 6.85
N ILE A 83 0.57 2.14 6.36
CA ILE A 83 0.49 1.73 4.96
C ILE A 83 -0.74 2.41 4.37
N HIS A 84 -0.55 3.20 3.32
CA HIS A 84 -1.65 3.75 2.55
C HIS A 84 -2.18 2.67 1.61
N TYR A 85 -3.49 2.46 1.59
CA TYR A 85 -4.15 1.69 0.54
C TYR A 85 -4.93 2.66 -0.34
N ILE A 86 -4.44 2.89 -1.55
CA ILE A 86 -4.92 3.95 -2.43
C ILE A 86 -5.46 3.38 -3.73
N GLY A 87 -6.63 3.87 -4.15
CA GLY A 87 -7.06 3.72 -5.53
C GLY A 87 -6.17 4.57 -6.44
N TYR A 88 -5.90 4.09 -7.64
CA TYR A 88 -5.16 4.85 -8.65
C TYR A 88 -5.87 4.88 -9.99
N SER A 89 -5.53 5.89 -10.77
CA SER A 89 -5.87 6.03 -12.18
C SER A 89 -4.75 6.77 -12.90
N GLY A 90 -4.87 7.00 -14.21
CA GLY A 90 -3.89 7.78 -14.98
C GLY A 90 -2.46 7.29 -14.79
N TYR A 91 -1.61 8.13 -14.18
CA TYR A 91 -0.20 7.82 -13.92
C TYR A 91 0.01 6.48 -13.21
N GLY A 92 -0.74 6.19 -12.14
CA GLY A 92 -0.58 4.92 -11.41
C GLY A 92 -0.90 3.70 -12.26
N ALA A 93 -1.91 3.80 -13.14
CA ALA A 93 -2.26 2.74 -14.08
C ALA A 93 -1.17 2.53 -15.15
N SER A 94 -0.63 3.63 -15.69
CA SER A 94 0.49 3.58 -16.64
C SER A 94 1.76 2.99 -16.01
N LEU A 95 2.07 3.38 -14.77
CA LEU A 95 3.21 2.85 -14.02
C LEU A 95 3.06 1.35 -13.78
N LYS A 96 1.89 0.88 -13.33
CA LYS A 96 1.62 -0.55 -13.17
C LYS A 96 1.77 -1.31 -14.48
N SER A 97 1.17 -0.81 -15.57
CA SER A 97 1.26 -1.46 -16.89
C SER A 97 2.70 -1.58 -17.37
N LYS A 98 3.51 -0.53 -17.18
CA LYS A 98 4.95 -0.56 -17.47
C LYS A 98 5.65 -1.66 -16.67
N MET A 99 5.48 -1.69 -15.34
CA MET A 99 6.10 -2.72 -14.52
C MET A 99 5.65 -4.12 -14.92
N GLU A 100 4.36 -4.32 -15.24
CA GLU A 100 3.86 -5.60 -15.72
C GLU A 100 4.58 -6.08 -16.99
N SER A 101 4.85 -5.16 -17.93
CA SER A 101 5.62 -5.49 -19.13
C SER A 101 7.07 -5.93 -18.82
N GLU A 102 7.66 -5.37 -17.77
CA GLU A 102 9.06 -5.61 -17.40
C GLU A 102 9.27 -6.85 -16.52
N VAL A 103 8.33 -7.17 -15.62
CA VAL A 103 8.56 -8.20 -14.57
C VAL A 103 7.67 -9.43 -14.65
N CYS A 104 6.54 -9.41 -15.36
CA CYS A 104 5.58 -10.52 -15.34
C CYS A 104 6.08 -11.83 -15.97
N HIS A 105 7.14 -11.76 -16.79
CA HIS A 105 7.75 -12.91 -17.45
C HIS A 105 8.93 -13.51 -16.66
N ALA A 106 9.31 -12.91 -15.53
CA ALA A 106 10.48 -13.31 -14.75
C ALA A 106 10.27 -13.11 -13.24
N ALA A 107 9.41 -13.96 -12.65
CA ALA A 107 9.10 -13.89 -11.22
C ALA A 107 10.35 -13.94 -10.33
N GLY A 108 10.38 -13.10 -9.30
CA GLY A 108 11.47 -12.98 -8.33
C GLY A 108 12.72 -12.24 -8.83
N LYS A 109 12.79 -11.86 -10.12
CA LYS A 109 13.92 -11.09 -10.65
C LYS A 109 13.66 -9.60 -10.56
N TRP A 110 14.50 -8.89 -9.82
CA TRP A 110 14.47 -7.44 -9.74
C TRP A 110 14.91 -6.79 -11.05
N ARG A 111 14.07 -5.90 -11.57
CA ARG A 111 14.35 -5.06 -12.75
C ARG A 111 14.34 -3.60 -12.33
N GLY A 112 15.32 -2.84 -12.79
CA GLY A 112 15.40 -1.40 -12.59
C GLY A 112 15.75 -0.71 -13.90
N GLY A 113 15.79 0.62 -13.86
CA GLY A 113 15.95 1.46 -15.05
C GLY A 113 14.59 1.87 -15.63
N GLY A 114 14.38 3.17 -15.77
CA GLY A 114 13.13 3.72 -16.29
C GLY A 114 11.96 3.74 -15.29
N LEU A 115 12.09 3.15 -14.10
CA LEU A 115 11.14 3.35 -13.01
C LEU A 115 11.43 4.66 -12.26
N PRO A 116 10.40 5.29 -11.68
CA PRO A 116 10.56 6.54 -10.94
C PRO A 116 11.59 6.42 -9.81
N CYS A 117 12.29 7.51 -9.53
CA CYS A 117 13.16 7.63 -8.35
C CYS A 117 14.22 6.52 -8.25
N HIS A 118 14.86 6.25 -9.40
CA HIS A 118 15.88 5.20 -9.54
C HIS A 118 15.41 3.84 -9.02
N GLY A 119 14.10 3.59 -9.15
CA GLY A 119 13.43 2.46 -8.56
C GLY A 119 13.71 1.14 -9.27
N LYS A 120 13.26 0.07 -8.63
CA LYS A 120 13.26 -1.29 -9.15
C LYS A 120 12.02 -2.03 -8.70
N ALA A 121 11.59 -3.00 -9.48
CA ALA A 121 10.43 -3.82 -9.17
C ALA A 121 10.70 -5.31 -9.42
N ALA A 122 9.95 -6.17 -8.75
CA ALA A 122 9.92 -7.60 -8.99
C ALA A 122 8.50 -8.15 -8.82
N PHE A 123 8.12 -9.10 -9.67
CA PHE A 123 6.86 -9.82 -9.56
C PHE A 123 7.01 -11.06 -8.68
N PHE A 124 6.04 -11.31 -7.81
CA PHE A 124 5.94 -12.51 -7.00
C PHE A 124 4.52 -13.08 -7.10
N TYR A 125 4.40 -14.41 -7.15
CA TYR A 125 3.10 -15.07 -7.19
C TYR A 125 2.30 -14.86 -5.89
N GLY A 126 0.98 -14.77 -6.02
CA GLY A 126 0.06 -14.60 -4.91
C GLY A 126 0.30 -13.33 -4.10
N SER A 127 0.17 -13.44 -2.78
CA SER A 127 0.49 -12.36 -1.85
C SER A 127 1.69 -12.73 -0.98
N PRO A 128 2.91 -12.33 -1.36
CA PRO A 128 4.10 -12.59 -0.57
C PRO A 128 4.14 -11.73 0.71
N GLY A 129 5.05 -12.04 1.62
CA GLY A 129 5.52 -11.08 2.61
C GLY A 129 6.27 -9.95 1.90
N VAL A 130 5.59 -8.82 1.69
CA VAL A 130 6.08 -7.72 0.84
C VAL A 130 7.40 -7.14 1.32
N PHE A 131 7.55 -6.86 2.61
CA PHE A 131 8.80 -6.33 3.17
C PHE A 131 9.89 -7.39 3.15
N SER A 132 9.56 -8.65 3.45
CA SER A 132 10.51 -9.75 3.30
C SER A 132 11.05 -9.85 1.87
N LYS A 133 10.21 -9.64 0.85
CA LYS A 133 10.66 -9.58 -0.54
C LYS A 133 11.40 -8.30 -0.86
N ALA A 134 10.91 -7.15 -0.43
CA ALA A 134 11.54 -5.84 -0.62
C ALA A 134 13.01 -5.85 -0.15
N MET A 135 13.30 -6.45 1.00
CA MET A 135 14.65 -6.60 1.54
C MET A 135 15.60 -7.44 0.67
N THR A 136 15.09 -8.29 -0.24
CA THR A 136 15.94 -9.00 -1.21
C THR A 136 16.31 -8.15 -2.42
N GLY A 137 15.57 -7.05 -2.65
CA GLY A 137 15.85 -6.08 -3.70
C GLY A 137 16.94 -5.09 -3.35
N GLY A 138 17.25 -4.94 -2.07
CA GLY A 138 18.26 -4.03 -1.55
C GLY A 138 17.85 -3.48 -0.19
N SER A 139 18.58 -2.47 0.29
CA SER A 139 18.16 -1.75 1.49
C SER A 139 16.81 -1.07 1.27
N ILE A 140 15.95 -1.14 2.28
CA ILE A 140 14.63 -0.47 2.30
C ILE A 140 14.60 0.72 3.26
N ALA A 141 15.69 1.01 3.97
CA ALA A 141 15.69 1.99 5.05
C ALA A 141 15.39 3.43 4.60
N GLY A 142 15.64 3.75 3.32
CA GLY A 142 15.31 5.03 2.70
C GLY A 142 14.43 4.88 1.45
N ALA A 143 13.71 3.77 1.33
CA ALA A 143 12.89 3.48 0.14
C ALA A 143 11.40 3.64 0.43
N SER A 144 10.66 4.22 -0.52
CA SER A 144 9.24 3.91 -0.64
C SER A 144 9.10 2.43 -0.99
N VAL A 145 8.28 1.71 -0.21
CA VAL A 145 7.91 0.32 -0.51
C VAL A 145 6.48 0.32 -1.02
N ILE A 146 6.30 -0.11 -2.26
CA ILE A 146 5.00 -0.10 -2.94
C ILE A 146 4.65 -1.53 -3.33
N ALA A 147 3.44 -1.96 -3.02
CA ALA A 147 2.89 -3.21 -3.51
C ALA A 147 1.74 -2.93 -4.49
N TRP A 148 1.74 -3.68 -5.59
CA TRP A 148 0.70 -3.69 -6.61
C TRP A 148 0.02 -5.06 -6.63
N PRO A 149 -1.00 -5.28 -5.78
CA PRO A 149 -1.79 -6.51 -5.78
C PRO A 149 -2.45 -6.77 -7.14
N HIS A 150 -2.80 -8.03 -7.39
CA HIS A 150 -3.47 -8.46 -8.63
C HIS A 150 -2.73 -8.07 -9.91
N ALA A 151 -1.40 -7.99 -9.84
CA ALA A 151 -0.56 -7.76 -11.00
C ALA A 151 -0.47 -9.00 -11.89
N CYS A 152 -0.06 -8.80 -13.14
CA CYS A 152 0.22 -9.85 -14.11
C CYS A 152 -0.99 -10.76 -14.37
N SER A 153 -2.13 -10.13 -14.71
CA SER A 153 -3.43 -10.79 -14.90
C SER A 153 -3.97 -11.44 -13.61
N GLY A 154 -3.74 -10.79 -12.47
CA GLY A 154 -4.23 -11.26 -11.17
C GLY A 154 -3.41 -12.38 -10.52
N ARG A 155 -2.30 -12.82 -11.13
CA ARG A 155 -1.50 -13.96 -10.66
C ARG A 155 -0.66 -13.67 -9.42
N GLY A 156 -0.46 -12.40 -9.06
CA GLY A 156 0.29 -12.07 -7.87
C GLY A 156 0.48 -10.58 -7.60
N THR A 157 1.63 -10.25 -7.04
CA THR A 157 1.95 -8.92 -6.52
C THR A 157 3.27 -8.46 -7.10
N ILE A 158 3.31 -7.24 -7.65
CA ILE A 158 4.58 -6.56 -7.94
C ILE A 158 4.98 -5.79 -6.68
N VAL A 159 6.23 -5.98 -6.23
CA VAL A 159 6.85 -5.16 -5.18
C VAL A 159 7.81 -4.20 -5.85
N GLU A 160 7.65 -2.92 -5.57
CA GLU A 160 8.43 -1.81 -6.10
C GLU A 160 9.15 -1.09 -4.96
N LEU A 161 10.41 -0.74 -5.21
CA LEU A 161 11.24 0.13 -4.38
C LEU A 161 11.50 1.41 -5.15
N ALA A 162 11.20 2.56 -4.54
CA ALA A 162 11.52 3.88 -5.06
C ALA A 162 12.42 4.62 -4.07
N TYR A 163 13.56 5.14 -4.51
CA TYR A 163 14.60 5.69 -3.65
C TYR A 163 14.67 7.21 -3.72
N GLY A 164 14.78 7.87 -2.56
CA GLY A 164 14.98 9.32 -2.48
C GLY A 164 13.76 10.15 -2.90
N CYS A 165 12.57 9.55 -2.93
CA CYS A 165 11.31 10.25 -3.20
C CYS A 165 10.12 9.50 -2.56
N SER A 166 8.95 10.14 -2.55
CA SER A 166 7.66 9.44 -2.52
C SER A 166 6.89 9.75 -3.81
N ILE A 167 6.26 8.72 -4.38
CA ILE A 167 5.35 8.85 -5.53
C ILE A 167 3.88 8.61 -5.16
N GLU A 168 3.54 8.61 -3.87
CA GLU A 168 2.17 8.33 -3.40
C GLU A 168 1.14 9.24 -4.07
N HIS A 169 1.41 10.55 -4.11
CA HIS A 169 0.50 11.53 -4.70
C HIS A 169 0.40 11.40 -6.22
N GLN A 170 1.50 11.10 -6.93
CA GLN A 170 1.43 10.80 -8.36
C GLN A 170 0.61 9.54 -8.63
N ILE A 171 0.75 8.49 -7.81
CA ILE A 171 -0.03 7.26 -7.95
C ILE A 171 -1.51 7.54 -7.70
N ARG A 172 -1.85 8.30 -6.66
CA ARG A 172 -3.24 8.68 -6.35
C ARG A 172 -3.85 9.60 -7.43
N GLY A 173 -3.01 10.38 -8.11
CA GLY A 173 -3.43 11.37 -9.10
C GLY A 173 -3.78 12.74 -8.50
N ASP A 174 -3.45 12.97 -7.22
CA ASP A 174 -3.66 14.25 -6.51
C ASP A 174 -2.36 15.08 -6.39
N TYR A 175 -1.32 14.70 -7.12
CA TYR A 175 -0.07 15.45 -7.20
C TYR A 175 -0.29 16.84 -7.80
N ASP A 176 -0.01 17.88 -7.01
CA ASP A 176 0.02 19.27 -7.44
C ASP A 176 1.47 19.77 -7.41
N PRO A 177 2.12 20.03 -8.57
CA PRO A 177 3.51 20.50 -8.61
C PRO A 177 3.71 21.88 -7.97
N ASN A 178 2.62 22.60 -7.67
CA ASN A 178 2.66 23.93 -7.06
C ASN A 178 2.54 23.89 -5.53
N ARG A 179 2.23 22.73 -4.95
CA ARG A 179 2.17 22.55 -3.50
C ARG A 179 3.46 21.85 -3.05
N ARG A 180 4.30 22.60 -2.34
CA ARG A 180 5.51 22.11 -1.68
C ARG A 180 5.23 21.85 -0.21
#